data_AF-A0A8R2JTW7-F1
#
_entry.id   AF-A0A8R2JTW7-F1
#
_cell.length_a   1.000
_cell.length_b   1.000
_cell.length_c   1.000
_cell.angle_alpha   90.00
_cell.angle_beta   90.00
_cell.angle_gamma   90.00
#
_symmetry.space_group_name_H-M   'P 1'
#
loop_
_entity.id
_entity.type
_entity.pdbx_description
1 polymer ?
#
loop_
_entity_poly.entity_id
_entity_poly.type
_entity_poly.pdbx_seq_one_letter_code
_entity_poly.pdbx_strand_id
1 'polypeptide(L)'
;MRFKSTILKDSVDQSVVCIGWTGNDEIIIGRSDSTLSKWSQATKENIKLCDISDESSYPIDLHMLSSTQRLTNKTVGIEQILITSSSGKLHLMSKINKIDKTVDAHEGNATVGKWSPDGSTLLTG
;
A
#
# COMPACT_ATOMS: atom_id res chain seq x y z
N MET A 1 6.30 13.33 -27.68
CA MET A 1 5.94 13.22 -26.24
C MET A 1 7.22 13.33 -25.42
N ARG A 2 7.24 14.08 -24.31
CA ARG A 2 8.44 14.25 -23.46
C ARG A 2 8.13 13.78 -22.04
N PHE A 3 8.92 12.85 -21.52
CA PHE A 3 8.85 12.46 -20.11
C PHE A 3 9.42 13.59 -19.25
N LYS A 4 8.66 14.04 -18.25
CA LYS A 4 9.07 15.08 -17.31
C LYS A 4 9.16 14.46 -15.92
N SER A 5 10.33 14.57 -15.31
CA SER A 5 10.56 14.18 -13.92
C SER A 5 10.74 15.42 -13.03
N THR A 6 10.40 15.27 -11.76
CA THR A 6 10.60 16.28 -10.72
C THR A 6 11.25 15.59 -9.53
N ILE A 7 12.25 16.23 -8.93
CA ILE A 7 12.91 15.76 -7.71
C ILE A 7 12.60 16.77 -6.62
N LEU A 8 12.00 16.31 -5.52
CA LEU A 8 11.75 17.13 -4.34
C LEU A 8 13.05 17.20 -3.51
N LYS A 9 13.34 18.36 -2.91
CA LYS A 9 14.60 18.59 -2.17
C LYS A 9 14.62 17.98 -0.77
N ASP A 10 13.47 17.58 -0.24
CA ASP A 10 13.38 17.07 1.11
C ASP A 10 13.89 15.63 1.15
N SER A 11 15.07 15.45 1.74
CA SER A 11 15.62 14.13 2.03
C SER A 11 14.89 13.56 3.25
N VAL A 12 14.20 12.44 3.06
CA VAL A 12 13.73 11.60 4.15
C VAL A 12 14.75 10.47 4.30
N ASP A 13 15.26 10.25 5.52
CA ASP A 13 16.37 9.31 5.79
C ASP A 13 16.02 7.84 5.47
N GLN A 14 14.74 7.51 5.43
CA GLN A 14 14.24 6.15 5.30
C GLN A 14 13.93 5.81 3.85
N SER A 15 14.52 4.70 3.38
CA SER A 15 14.35 4.21 2.02
C SER A 15 12.89 3.86 1.72
N VAL A 16 12.42 4.29 0.55
CA VAL A 16 11.14 3.82 0.00
C VAL A 16 11.35 2.40 -0.53
N VAL A 17 10.53 1.46 -0.05
CA VAL A 17 10.63 0.03 -0.42
C VAL A 17 9.50 -0.38 -1.35
N CYS A 18 8.34 0.26 -1.25
CA CYS A 18 7.18 -0.03 -2.09
C CYS A 18 6.29 1.20 -2.24
N ILE A 19 5.56 1.25 -3.35
CA ILE A 19 4.57 2.30 -3.63
C ILE A 19 3.29 1.69 -4.19
N GLY A 20 2.17 2.34 -3.99
CA GLY A 20 0.94 1.99 -4.68
C GLY A 20 0.09 3.22 -4.96
N TRP A 21 -0.49 3.26 -6.15
CA TRP A 21 -1.33 4.37 -6.61
C TRP A 21 -2.74 4.23 -6.08
N THR A 22 -3.29 5.32 -5.57
CA THR A 22 -4.73 5.45 -5.33
C THR A 22 -5.39 6.08 -6.55
N GLY A 23 -6.71 5.98 -6.67
CA GLY A 23 -7.45 6.57 -7.79
C GLY A 23 -7.52 8.11 -7.78
N ASN A 24 -7.05 8.77 -6.72
CA ASN A 24 -7.28 10.19 -6.45
C ASN A 24 -6.01 11.06 -6.59
N ASP A 25 -5.09 10.72 -7.49
CA ASP A 25 -3.78 11.37 -7.64
C ASP A 25 -2.94 11.37 -6.35
N GLU A 26 -3.14 10.35 -5.51
CA GLU A 26 -2.35 10.10 -4.32
C GLU A 26 -1.56 8.80 -4.48
N ILE A 27 -0.42 8.73 -3.81
CA ILE A 27 0.37 7.51 -3.71
C ILE A 27 0.54 7.15 -2.24
N ILE A 28 0.41 5.87 -1.95
CA ILE A 28 0.80 5.29 -0.68
C ILE A 28 2.25 4.83 -0.83
N ILE A 29 3.06 5.13 0.17
CA ILE A 29 4.49 4.88 0.20
C ILE A 29 4.77 4.06 1.44
N GLY A 30 5.34 2.87 1.24
CA GLY A 30 5.92 2.06 2.31
C GLY A 30 7.43 2.26 2.40
N ARG A 31 7.93 2.31 3.63
CA ARG A 31 9.34 2.58 3.93
C ARG A 31 9.97 1.46 4.74
N SER A 32 11.29 1.42 4.75
CA SER A 32 12.08 0.38 5.45
C SER A 32 11.95 0.41 6.97
N ASP A 33 11.45 1.51 7.55
CA ASP A 33 11.18 1.68 8.99
C ASP A 33 9.77 1.23 9.40
N SER A 34 9.13 0.40 8.57
CA SER A 34 7.78 -0.13 8.81
C SER A 34 6.68 0.94 8.85
N THR A 35 6.96 2.14 8.33
CA THR A 35 5.99 3.22 8.24
C THR A 35 5.28 3.25 6.89
N LEU A 36 4.01 3.63 6.92
CA LEU A 36 3.24 4.00 5.74
C LEU A 36 2.99 5.51 5.74
N SER A 37 3.15 6.11 4.56
CA SER A 37 2.84 7.52 4.33
C SER A 37 2.05 7.68 3.04
N LYS A 38 1.36 8.81 2.91
CA LYS A 38 0.63 9.22 1.71
C LYS A 38 1.24 10.47 1.15
N TRP A 39 1.48 10.49 -0.16
CA TRP A 39 1.83 11.70 -0.87
C TRP A 39 0.71 12.10 -1.83
N SER A 40 0.35 13.38 -1.83
CA SER A 40 -0.67 13.93 -2.73
C SER A 40 -0.05 14.83 -3.78
N GLN A 41 -0.39 14.59 -5.05
CA GLN A 41 0.04 15.44 -6.16
C GLN A 41 -0.54 16.86 -6.05
N ALA A 42 -1.75 17.00 -5.50
CA ALA A 42 -2.48 18.26 -5.40
C ALA A 42 -1.88 19.19 -4.34
N THR A 43 -1.60 18.67 -3.15
CA THR A 43 -1.04 19.47 -2.04
C THR A 43 0.49 19.49 -2.02
N LYS A 44 1.14 18.53 -2.70
CA LYS A 44 2.60 18.30 -2.64
C LYS A 44 3.11 17.90 -1.26
N GLU A 45 2.22 17.44 -0.38
CA GLU A 45 2.56 17.05 0.98
C GLU A 45 2.73 15.54 1.11
N ASN A 46 3.62 15.13 2.03
CA ASN A 46 3.74 13.76 2.51
C ASN A 46 3.20 13.69 3.95
N ILE A 47 2.20 12.85 4.19
CA ILE A 47 1.52 12.68 5.47
C ILE A 47 1.73 11.25 5.95
N LYS A 48 2.27 11.08 7.16
CA LYS A 48 2.37 9.76 7.81
C LYS A 48 0.97 9.21 8.09
N LEU A 49 0.75 7.95 7.77
CA LEU A 49 -0.54 7.27 7.89
C LEU A 49 -0.64 6.41 9.14
N CYS A 50 0.24 5.41 9.23
CA CYS A 50 0.31 4.49 10.34
C CYS A 50 1.64 3.73 10.32
N ASP A 51 1.91 3.06 11.43
CA ASP A 51 3.03 2.15 11.59
C ASP A 51 2.53 0.70 11.51
N ILE A 52 3.27 -0.14 10.81
CA ILE A 52 3.02 -1.58 10.81
C ILE A 52 3.51 -2.10 12.17
N SER A 53 2.63 -2.71 12.95
CA SER A 53 2.88 -3.07 14.36
C SER A 53 3.95 -4.15 14.58
N ASP A 54 4.59 -4.63 13.52
CA ASP A 54 5.64 -5.64 13.58
C ASP A 54 7.00 -4.95 13.47
N GLU A 55 7.61 -4.67 14.62
CA GLU A 55 8.89 -3.94 14.77
C GLU A 55 10.04 -4.51 13.93
N SER A 56 9.97 -5.77 13.53
CA SER A 56 11.01 -6.45 12.74
C SER A 56 10.68 -6.61 11.27
N SER A 57 9.49 -6.19 10.84
CA SER A 57 8.97 -6.41 9.50
C SER A 57 8.64 -5.12 8.78
N TYR A 58 9.07 -5.01 7.53
CA TYR A 58 8.78 -3.86 6.67
C TYR A 58 7.88 -4.29 5.50
N PRO A 59 7.16 -3.34 4.87
CA PRO A 59 6.30 -3.65 3.72
C PRO A 59 7.17 -3.95 2.48
N ILE A 60 6.76 -4.93 1.67
CA ILE A 60 7.47 -5.29 0.43
C ILE A 60 6.67 -4.90 -0.82
N ASP A 61 5.35 -5.13 -0.83
CA ASP A 61 4.48 -4.79 -1.96
C ASP A 61 3.17 -4.15 -1.47
N LEU A 62 2.59 -3.30 -2.32
CA LEU A 62 1.32 -2.63 -2.08
C LEU A 62 0.40 -2.85 -3.29
N HIS A 63 -0.85 -3.21 -3.02
CA HIS A 63 -1.85 -3.30 -4.08
C HIS A 63 -3.22 -2.77 -3.64
N MET A 64 -3.78 -1.91 -4.47
CA MET A 64 -5.01 -1.18 -4.19
C MET A 64 -6.15 -1.84 -4.96
N LEU A 65 -7.20 -2.21 -4.25
CA LEU A 65 -8.46 -2.61 -4.86
C LEU A 65 -9.26 -1.35 -5.18
N SER A 66 -9.35 -1.02 -6.47
CA SER A 66 -10.12 0.15 -6.91
C SER A 66 -11.62 -0.04 -6.68
N SER A 67 -12.31 1.07 -6.40
CA SER A 67 -13.79 1.08 -6.39
C SER A 67 -14.39 0.71 -7.76
N THR A 68 -13.70 1.03 -8.86
CA THR A 68 -14.14 0.74 -10.24
C THR A 68 -13.95 -0.71 -10.68
N GLN A 69 -13.15 -1.48 -9.95
CA GLN A 69 -12.83 -2.88 -10.26
C GLN A 69 -13.92 -3.86 -9.78
N ARG A 70 -14.81 -3.44 -8.86
CA ARG A 70 -15.92 -4.27 -8.36
C ARG A 70 -17.13 -4.24 -9.29
N LEU A 71 -17.06 -5.01 -10.39
CA LEU A 71 -18.13 -5.16 -11.37
C LEU A 71 -19.37 -5.94 -10.86
N THR A 72 -19.27 -6.67 -9.74
CA THR A 72 -20.28 -7.68 -9.37
C THR A 72 -20.94 -7.51 -8.01
N ASN A 73 -20.39 -6.72 -7.08
CA ASN A 73 -20.94 -6.60 -5.72
C ASN A 73 -21.16 -5.14 -5.30
N LYS A 74 -22.42 -4.82 -4.96
CA LYS A 74 -22.97 -3.53 -4.51
C LYS A 74 -22.41 -3.01 -3.16
N THR A 75 -21.20 -3.35 -2.75
CA THR A 75 -20.55 -2.74 -1.59
C THR A 75 -19.76 -1.51 -2.04
N VAL A 76 -20.51 -0.42 -2.22
CA VAL A 76 -19.95 0.92 -2.45
C VAL A 76 -18.96 1.26 -1.32
N GLY A 77 -17.75 1.64 -1.70
CA GLY A 77 -17.11 2.76 -1.01
C GLY A 77 -15.87 2.50 -0.15
N ILE A 78 -15.20 1.34 -0.21
CA ILE A 78 -13.94 1.20 0.54
C ILE A 78 -12.79 0.67 -0.33
N GLU A 79 -11.91 1.57 -0.73
CA GLU A 79 -10.60 1.22 -1.31
C GLU A 79 -9.85 0.37 -0.28
N GLN A 80 -9.53 -0.87 -0.64
CA GLN A 80 -8.79 -1.77 0.23
C GLN A 80 -7.35 -1.85 -0.26
N ILE A 81 -6.42 -1.58 0.64
CA ILE A 81 -4.99 -1.71 0.43
C ILE A 81 -4.59 -3.07 0.98
N LEU A 82 -3.95 -3.85 0.13
CA LEU A 82 -3.20 -5.04 0.50
C LEU A 82 -1.74 -4.65 0.64
N ILE A 83 -1.12 -5.09 1.73
CA ILE A 83 0.28 -4.86 2.04
C ILE A 83 0.91 -6.22 2.31
N THR A 84 2.00 -6.55 1.64
CA THR A 84 2.80 -7.73 1.98
C THR A 84 4.01 -7.33 2.81
N SER A 85 4.51 -8.22 3.66
CA SER A 85 5.58 -7.91 4.60
C SER A 85 6.76 -8.89 4.50
N SER A 86 7.92 -8.45 4.98
CA SER A 86 9.11 -9.30 5.12
C SER A 86 8.95 -10.43 6.14
N SER A 87 8.01 -10.35 7.07
CA SER A 87 7.70 -11.46 7.97
C SER A 87 6.78 -12.53 7.37
N GLY A 88 6.33 -12.36 6.12
CA GLY A 88 5.38 -13.28 5.47
C GLY A 88 3.93 -12.99 5.78
N LYS A 89 3.67 -11.86 6.45
CA LYS A 89 2.34 -11.41 6.80
C LYS A 89 1.73 -10.58 5.69
N LEU A 90 0.40 -10.63 5.63
CA LEU A 90 -0.43 -9.77 4.80
C LEU A 90 -1.21 -8.84 5.71
N HIS A 91 -1.15 -7.54 5.44
CA HIS A 91 -1.98 -6.55 6.12
C HIS A 91 -3.04 -6.02 5.15
N LEU A 92 -4.28 -6.01 5.61
CA LEU A 92 -5.42 -5.44 4.90
C LEU A 92 -5.86 -4.16 5.59
N MET A 93 -6.09 -3.14 4.78
CA MET A 93 -6.33 -1.79 5.23
C MET A 93 -7.39 -1.12 4.36
N SER A 94 -8.55 -0.87 4.95
CA SER A 94 -9.73 -0.29 4.31
C SER A 94 -9.84 1.21 4.58
N LYS A 95 -9.25 1.67 5.70
CA LYS A 95 -9.07 3.08 6.00
C LYS A 95 -7.60 3.40 5.98
N ILE A 96 -7.26 4.54 5.35
CA ILE A 96 -5.89 5.00 5.13
C ILE A 96 -5.09 5.20 6.44
N ASN A 97 -5.68 5.13 7.63
CA ASN A 97 -4.98 5.38 8.90
C ASN A 97 -4.89 4.16 9.83
N LYS A 98 -5.38 2.97 9.43
CA LYS A 98 -5.38 1.80 10.32
C LYS A 98 -5.38 0.47 9.56
N ILE A 99 -4.56 -0.46 10.03
CA ILE A 99 -4.61 -1.87 9.62
C ILE A 99 -5.84 -2.54 10.23
N ASP A 100 -6.67 -3.13 9.39
CA ASP A 100 -7.91 -3.80 9.83
C ASP A 100 -7.67 -5.27 10.16
N LYS A 101 -6.83 -5.94 9.36
CA LYS A 101 -6.55 -7.37 9.51
C LYS A 101 -5.10 -7.65 9.15
N THR A 102 -4.49 -8.55 9.91
CA THR A 102 -3.19 -9.16 9.62
C THR A 102 -3.39 -10.66 9.47
N VAL A 103 -2.73 -11.28 8.49
CA VAL A 103 -2.79 -12.72 8.22
C VAL A 103 -1.37 -13.24 8.06
N ASP A 104 -0.99 -14.27 8.80
CA ASP A 104 0.25 -15.02 8.56
C ASP A 104 0.04 -15.90 7.31
N ALA A 105 0.69 -15.56 6.20
CA ALA A 105 0.45 -16.20 4.90
C ALA A 105 1.61 -17.08 4.43
N HIS A 106 2.85 -16.74 4.80
CA HIS A 106 4.05 -17.43 4.35
C HIS A 106 5.05 -17.60 5.49
N GLU A 107 5.83 -18.67 5.44
CA GLU A 107 7.05 -18.82 6.25
C GLU A 107 8.21 -18.15 5.50
N GLY A 108 8.50 -16.89 5.84
CA GLY A 108 9.47 -16.05 5.14
C GLY A 108 8.80 -14.92 4.36
N ASN A 109 9.56 -14.18 3.54
CA ASN A 109 9.07 -12.94 2.91
C ASN A 109 7.86 -13.17 1.99
N ALA A 110 6.81 -12.38 2.15
CA ALA A 110 5.74 -12.25 1.15
C ALA A 110 6.13 -11.12 0.17
N THR A 111 6.67 -11.49 -0.97
CA THR A 111 7.25 -10.59 -1.97
C THR A 111 6.25 -9.94 -2.90
N VAL A 112 5.08 -10.56 -3.10
CA VAL A 112 4.05 -10.05 -4.00
C VAL A 112 2.66 -10.27 -3.42
N GLY A 113 1.79 -9.28 -3.59
CA GLY A 113 0.38 -9.36 -3.25
C GLY A 113 -0.46 -8.68 -4.31
N LYS A 114 -1.44 -9.37 -4.88
CA LYS A 114 -2.35 -8.81 -5.88
C LYS A 114 -3.80 -9.21 -5.62
N TRP A 115 -4.67 -8.23 -5.80
CA TRP A 115 -6.11 -8.44 -5.87
C TRP A 115 -6.46 -8.96 -7.25
N SER A 116 -7.36 -9.94 -7.29
CA SER A 116 -8.10 -10.25 -8.51
C SER A 116 -8.84 -9.01 -9.04
N PRO A 117 -9.08 -8.91 -10.35
CA PRO A 117 -9.74 -7.75 -10.93
C PRO A 117 -11.13 -7.46 -10.36
N ASP A 118 -11.84 -8.46 -9.84
CA ASP A 118 -13.15 -8.29 -9.21
C ASP A 118 -13.08 -8.12 -7.68
N GLY A 119 -11.88 -8.22 -7.10
CA GLY A 119 -11.63 -8.13 -5.66
C GLY A 119 -12.09 -9.35 -4.85
N SER A 120 -12.46 -10.46 -5.50
CA SER A 120 -13.00 -11.65 -4.81
C SER A 120 -11.90 -12.52 -4.17
N THR A 121 -10.71 -12.51 -4.76
CA THR A 121 -9.58 -13.36 -4.40
C THR A 121 -8.26 -12.58 -4.39
N LEU A 122 -7.27 -13.17 -3.72
CA LEU A 122 -5.93 -12.64 -3.53
C LEU A 122 -4.89 -13.64 -4.04
N LEU A 123 -3.89 -13.14 -4.75
CA LEU A 123 -2.66 -13.86 -5.07
C LEU A 123 -1.54 -13.33 -4.17
N THR A 124 -0.79 -14.25 -3.56
CA THR A 124 0.41 -13.90 -2.78
C THR A 124 1.55 -14.87 -3.06
N GLY A 125 2.78 -14.39 -2.89
CA GLY A 125 4.03 -15.15 -3.01
C GLY A 125 5.19 -14.32 -2.50
#